data_AF-A0A2U2S6I3-F1
#
_entry.id   AF-A0A2U2S6I3-F1
#
_cell.length_a   1.000
_cell.length_b   1.000
_cell.length_c   1.000
_cell.angle_alpha   90.00
_cell.angle_beta   90.00
_cell.angle_gamma   90.00
#
_symmetry.space_group_name_H-M   'P 1'
#
loop_
_entity.id
_entity.type
_entity.pdbx_description
1 polymer ?
#
loop_
_entity_poly.entity_id
_entity_poly.type
_entity_poly.pdbx_seq_one_letter_code
_entity_poly.pdbx_strand_id
1 'polypeptide(L)'
;MKPLKFSILEGPFTIHRIKPGAVLPKGLTSSPFYSISGSAEELSIVAPERIAIESEQSEPGWSALKVLGPLPFDEVGLLAGISTILATADIPIFAVSTFETDYILIKREHLKAAKTALTAAGHKIARPQKVDEKATTPLNAASYALLLEKQIPLIKNLLIEKIGPAALATLRSEAALAAAVGGLYEFLPTAIRLVINRDAFVNYCVRNLDRILPEIPIPAKQPARKSR
;
A
#
# COMPACT_ATOMS: atom_id res chain seq x y z
N MET A 1 -23.28 12.13 -23.32
CA MET A 1 -22.37 11.13 -22.71
C MET A 1 -23.06 9.76 -22.74
N LYS A 2 -22.32 8.65 -22.90
CA LYS A 2 -22.91 7.31 -22.82
C LYS A 2 -23.40 7.03 -21.38
N PRO A 3 -24.49 6.25 -21.19
CA PRO A 3 -24.91 5.82 -19.86
C PRO A 3 -23.78 5.06 -19.14
N LEU A 4 -23.51 5.46 -17.91
CA LEU A 4 -22.50 4.86 -17.03
C LEU A 4 -23.19 4.15 -15.87
N LYS A 5 -22.49 3.19 -15.28
CA LYS A 5 -22.90 2.53 -14.04
C LYS A 5 -21.95 2.96 -12.93
N PHE A 6 -22.48 3.24 -11.74
CA PHE A 6 -21.68 3.58 -10.57
C PHE A 6 -21.95 2.58 -9.45
N SER A 7 -20.93 2.17 -8.70
CA SER A 7 -21.13 1.54 -7.39
C SER A 7 -20.71 2.50 -6.28
N ILE A 8 -21.40 2.42 -5.16
CA ILE A 8 -21.03 3.19 -3.96
C ILE A 8 -20.19 2.27 -3.08
N LEU A 9 -19.02 2.75 -2.68
CA LEU A 9 -18.16 1.99 -1.77
C LEU A 9 -18.72 2.06 -0.35
N GLU A 10 -18.45 1.00 0.41
CA GLU A 10 -18.86 0.91 1.80
C GLU A 10 -18.04 1.81 2.72
N GLY A 11 -18.73 2.46 3.65
CA GLY A 11 -18.15 3.29 4.68
C GLY A 11 -17.87 4.73 4.23
N PRO A 12 -17.76 5.65 5.19
CA PRO A 12 -17.25 6.97 4.90
C PRO A 12 -15.73 6.95 4.68
N PHE A 13 -15.25 7.98 3.98
CA PHE A 13 -13.83 8.24 3.76
C PHE A 13 -13.45 9.61 4.29
N THR A 14 -12.18 9.76 4.68
CA THR A 14 -11.53 11.02 5.02
C THR A 14 -10.41 11.30 4.04
N ILE A 15 -10.24 12.57 3.68
CA ILE A 15 -9.09 13.06 2.93
C ILE A 15 -8.14 13.71 3.94
N HIS A 16 -6.91 13.23 4.01
CA HIS A 16 -5.88 13.67 4.94
C HIS A 16 -4.74 14.37 4.20
N ARG A 17 -4.22 15.43 4.79
CA ARG A 17 -2.96 16.05 4.42
C ARG A 17 -1.91 15.73 5.47
N ILE A 18 -0.83 15.09 5.06
CA ILE A 18 0.34 14.80 5.91
C ILE A 18 1.63 15.28 5.26
N LYS A 19 2.71 15.39 6.05
CA LYS A 19 4.00 15.86 5.56
C LYS A 19 4.58 14.94 4.47
N PRO A 20 5.25 15.49 3.44
CA PRO A 20 6.03 14.68 2.50
C PRO A 20 7.02 13.78 3.23
N GLY A 21 7.14 12.53 2.78
CA GLY A 21 8.06 11.54 3.37
C GLY A 21 7.60 10.93 4.70
N ALA A 22 6.40 11.26 5.20
CA ALA A 22 5.82 10.62 6.36
C ALA A 22 5.60 9.11 6.14
N VAL A 23 5.69 8.34 7.23
CA VAL A 23 5.41 6.90 7.21
C VAL A 23 3.93 6.66 6.99
N LEU A 24 3.59 5.72 6.10
CA LEU A 24 2.20 5.37 5.84
C LEU A 24 1.55 4.68 7.07
N PRO A 25 0.30 5.05 7.41
CA PRO A 25 -0.44 4.42 8.50
C PRO A 25 -0.62 2.92 8.33
N LYS A 26 -0.52 2.17 9.43
CA LYS A 26 -0.76 0.72 9.43
C LYS A 26 -2.21 0.42 9.01
N GLY A 27 -2.40 -0.60 8.19
CA GLY A 27 -3.73 -1.05 7.74
C GLY A 27 -4.35 -0.22 6.62
N LEU A 28 -3.73 0.90 6.22
CA LEU A 28 -4.17 1.71 5.07
C LEU A 28 -4.23 0.85 3.80
N THR A 29 -3.16 0.11 3.50
CA THR A 29 -3.04 -0.69 2.28
C THR A 29 -3.89 -1.96 2.27
N SER A 30 -4.45 -2.35 3.42
CA SER A 30 -5.45 -3.42 3.53
C SER A 30 -6.88 -2.91 3.34
N SER A 31 -7.06 -1.60 3.13
CA SER A 31 -8.37 -1.03 2.86
C SER A 31 -8.82 -1.33 1.43
N PRO A 32 -10.12 -1.54 1.22
CA PRO A 32 -10.67 -1.87 -0.10
C PRO A 32 -10.50 -0.76 -1.14
N PHE A 33 -10.43 0.48 -0.67
CA PHE A 33 -10.08 1.64 -1.45
C PHE A 33 -9.29 2.59 -0.56
N TYR A 34 -8.18 3.07 -1.11
CA TYR A 34 -7.38 4.15 -0.58
C TYR A 34 -6.67 4.81 -1.77
N SER A 35 -6.29 6.07 -1.61
CA SER A 35 -5.44 6.77 -2.59
C SER A 35 -4.33 7.50 -1.84
N ILE A 36 -3.15 7.49 -2.41
CA ILE A 36 -1.99 8.21 -1.88
C ILE A 36 -1.40 9.01 -3.04
N SER A 37 -1.29 10.32 -2.87
CA SER A 37 -0.73 11.22 -3.88
C SER A 37 0.26 12.16 -3.20
N GLY A 38 1.52 12.10 -3.63
CA GLY A 38 2.59 12.92 -3.07
C GLY A 38 3.03 14.00 -4.05
N SER A 39 3.35 15.17 -3.52
CA SER A 39 4.04 16.26 -4.21
C SER A 39 5.20 16.77 -3.34
N ALA A 40 5.89 17.83 -3.77
CA ALA A 40 6.92 18.45 -2.93
C ALA A 40 6.31 19.15 -1.69
N GLU A 41 5.02 19.47 -1.76
CA GLU A 41 4.29 20.27 -0.79
C GLU A 41 3.53 19.42 0.23
N GLU A 42 3.08 18.22 -0.16
CA GLU A 42 2.29 17.37 0.71
C GLU A 42 2.27 15.88 0.32
N LEU A 43 1.73 15.08 1.23
CA LEU A 43 1.22 13.74 0.96
C LEU A 43 -0.28 13.73 1.27
N SER A 44 -1.10 13.62 0.22
CA SER A 44 -2.56 13.52 0.31
C SER A 44 -2.98 12.05 0.39
N ILE A 45 -3.79 11.71 1.38
CA ILE A 45 -4.29 10.35 1.60
C ILE A 45 -5.80 10.34 1.67
N VAL A 46 -6.43 9.61 0.76
CA VAL A 46 -7.84 9.22 0.87
C VAL A 46 -7.89 7.85 1.55
N ALA A 47 -8.56 7.76 2.70
CA ALA A 47 -8.67 6.53 3.49
C ALA A 47 -10.08 6.36 4.06
N PRO A 48 -10.53 5.12 4.34
CA PRO A 48 -11.74 4.92 5.13
C PRO A 48 -11.60 5.57 6.51
N GLU A 49 -12.66 6.20 7.03
CA GLU A 49 -12.58 6.95 8.32
C GLU A 49 -12.17 6.08 9.51
N ARG A 50 -12.39 4.76 9.42
CA ARG A 50 -11.98 3.80 10.46
C ARG A 50 -10.46 3.67 10.61
N ILE A 51 -9.67 4.15 9.64
CA ILE A 51 -8.21 4.12 9.70
C ILE A 51 -7.74 5.39 10.41
N ALA A 52 -7.11 5.24 11.57
CA ALA A 52 -6.53 6.35 12.29
C ALA A 52 -5.27 6.86 11.57
N ILE A 53 -5.29 8.13 11.18
CA ILE A 53 -4.17 8.81 10.50
C ILE A 53 -3.89 10.13 11.23
N GLU A 54 -2.69 10.24 11.80
CA GLU A 54 -2.20 11.51 12.32
C GLU A 54 -1.91 12.44 11.14
N SER A 55 -2.69 13.51 11.04
CA SER A 55 -2.69 14.42 9.89
C SER A 55 -2.63 15.87 10.33
N GLU A 56 -1.98 16.71 9.52
CA GLU A 56 -1.92 18.15 9.76
C GLU A 56 -3.30 18.78 9.51
N GLN A 57 -4.01 18.25 8.50
CA GLN A 57 -5.39 18.59 8.18
C GLN A 57 -6.13 17.34 7.73
N SER A 58 -7.42 17.26 8.04
CA SER A 58 -8.28 16.20 7.54
C SER A 58 -9.68 16.71 7.26
N GLU A 59 -10.32 16.11 6.26
CA GLU A 59 -11.67 16.44 5.82
C GLU A 59 -12.50 15.15 5.77
N PRO A 60 -13.31 14.84 6.80
CA PRO A 60 -14.09 13.61 6.89
C PRO A 60 -15.40 13.68 6.11
N GLY A 61 -16.17 12.60 6.12
CA GLY A 61 -17.57 12.59 5.69
C GLY A 61 -17.76 12.41 4.19
N TRP A 62 -16.85 11.73 3.50
CA TRP A 62 -16.96 11.49 2.06
C TRP A 62 -17.61 10.13 1.74
N SER A 63 -18.30 10.06 0.61
CA SER A 63 -18.74 8.83 -0.04
C SER A 63 -18.07 8.70 -1.39
N ALA A 64 -17.49 7.54 -1.67
CA ALA A 64 -16.84 7.26 -2.94
C ALA A 64 -17.78 6.54 -3.91
N LEU A 65 -17.93 7.08 -5.12
CA LEU A 65 -18.62 6.48 -6.25
C LEU A 65 -17.58 5.95 -7.23
N LYS A 66 -17.52 4.63 -7.41
CA LYS A 66 -16.68 3.97 -8.40
C LYS A 66 -17.42 3.89 -9.73
N VAL A 67 -16.79 4.33 -10.82
CA VAL A 67 -17.34 4.12 -12.17
C VAL A 67 -17.13 2.64 -12.57
N LEU A 68 -18.19 1.99 -13.08
CA LEU A 68 -18.18 0.57 -13.43
C LEU A 68 -18.13 0.36 -14.94
N GLY A 69 -17.26 -0.54 -15.37
CA GLY A 69 -17.07 -0.97 -16.76
C GLY A 69 -15.59 -0.98 -17.12
N PRO A 70 -15.19 -1.62 -18.22
CA PRO A 70 -13.89 -1.32 -18.80
C PRO A 70 -13.94 0.14 -19.28
N LEU A 71 -13.14 1.01 -18.66
CA LEU A 71 -12.91 2.37 -19.15
C LEU A 71 -11.67 2.31 -20.04
N PRO A 72 -11.81 2.31 -21.38
CA PRO A 72 -10.64 2.32 -22.23
C PRO A 72 -9.94 3.67 -22.09
N PHE A 73 -8.60 3.66 -22.08
CA PHE A 73 -7.77 4.87 -21.85
C PHE A 73 -7.99 5.99 -22.88
N ASP A 74 -8.58 5.66 -24.04
CA ASP A 74 -8.93 6.61 -25.09
C ASP A 74 -10.30 7.28 -24.87
N GLU A 75 -10.98 7.01 -23.75
CA GLU A 75 -12.27 7.61 -23.44
C GLU A 75 -12.14 9.08 -23.02
N VAL A 76 -12.19 9.95 -24.02
CA VAL A 76 -12.15 11.40 -23.83
C VAL A 76 -13.48 11.90 -23.25
N GLY A 77 -13.41 12.73 -22.21
CA GLY A 77 -14.53 13.51 -21.72
C GLY A 77 -15.42 12.81 -20.69
N LEU A 78 -15.08 11.59 -20.24
CA LEU A 78 -15.82 10.89 -19.18
C LEU A 78 -15.87 11.72 -17.89
N LEU A 79 -14.71 12.12 -17.36
CA LEU A 79 -14.65 12.90 -16.13
C LEU A 79 -15.27 14.30 -16.30
N ALA A 80 -15.11 14.90 -17.48
CA ALA A 80 -15.73 16.18 -17.83
C ALA A 80 -17.26 16.09 -17.82
N GLY A 81 -17.84 15.01 -18.37
CA GLY A 81 -19.29 14.81 -18.35
C GLY A 81 -19.83 14.56 -16.94
N ILE A 82 -19.15 13.74 -16.14
CA ILE A 82 -19.55 13.49 -14.74
C ILE A 82 -19.47 14.77 -13.91
N SER A 83 -18.35 15.50 -13.99
CA SER A 83 -18.17 16.76 -13.27
C SER A 83 -19.18 17.83 -13.69
N THR A 84 -19.53 17.91 -14.98
CA THR A 84 -20.56 18.84 -15.47
C THR A 84 -21.93 18.55 -14.83
N ILE A 85 -22.34 17.28 -14.75
CA ILE A 85 -23.61 16.88 -14.15
C ILE A 85 -23.65 17.27 -12.66
N LEU A 86 -22.57 16.98 -11.93
CA LEU A 86 -22.49 17.23 -10.49
C LEU A 86 -22.33 18.73 -10.18
N ALA A 87 -21.58 19.48 -11.00
CA ALA A 87 -21.47 20.92 -10.88
C ALA A 87 -22.79 21.64 -11.16
N THR A 88 -23.58 21.17 -12.13
CA THR A 88 -24.93 21.71 -12.40
C THR A 88 -25.88 21.52 -11.20
N ALA A 89 -25.62 20.49 -10.38
CA ALA A 89 -26.35 20.22 -9.16
C ALA A 89 -25.73 20.88 -7.90
N ASP A 90 -24.70 21.71 -8.07
CA ASP A 90 -23.94 22.38 -7.00
C ASP A 90 -23.30 21.39 -6.01
N ILE A 91 -22.70 20.31 -6.54
CA ILE A 91 -22.08 19.25 -5.75
C ILE A 91 -20.57 19.27 -5.95
N PRO A 92 -19.79 19.68 -4.93
CA PRO A 92 -18.34 19.57 -4.96
C PRO A 92 -17.89 18.12 -5.08
N ILE A 93 -16.85 17.89 -5.87
CA ILE A 93 -16.26 16.56 -6.07
C ILE A 93 -14.78 16.56 -5.72
N PHE A 94 -14.30 15.39 -5.32
CA PHE A 94 -12.88 15.05 -5.30
C PHE A 94 -12.68 13.82 -6.17
N ALA A 95 -11.96 13.95 -7.28
CA ALA A 95 -11.80 12.89 -8.27
C ALA A 95 -10.47 12.16 -8.10
N VAL A 96 -10.50 10.83 -8.17
CA VAL A 96 -9.31 9.98 -8.15
C VAL A 96 -9.37 9.04 -9.35
N SER A 97 -8.49 9.24 -10.31
CA SER A 97 -8.31 8.31 -11.44
C SER A 97 -7.32 7.20 -11.06
N THR A 98 -7.61 5.98 -11.48
CA THR A 98 -6.71 4.83 -11.37
C THR A 98 -6.49 4.23 -12.76
N PHE A 99 -5.68 3.17 -12.85
CA PHE A 99 -5.46 2.47 -14.11
C PHE A 99 -6.77 1.89 -14.70
N GLU A 100 -7.64 1.35 -13.84
CA GLU A 100 -8.84 0.63 -14.29
C GLU A 100 -10.07 1.53 -14.39
N THR A 101 -10.18 2.53 -13.50
CA THR A 101 -11.39 3.34 -13.39
C THR A 101 -11.18 4.64 -12.61
N ASP A 102 -12.19 5.50 -12.64
CA ASP A 102 -12.31 6.70 -11.83
C ASP A 102 -13.19 6.49 -10.59
N TYR A 103 -12.82 7.18 -9.52
CA TYR A 103 -13.57 7.30 -8.29
C TYR A 103 -13.94 8.76 -8.08
N ILE A 104 -15.22 9.03 -7.85
CA ILE A 104 -15.74 10.36 -7.57
C ILE A 104 -16.18 10.40 -6.12
N LEU A 105 -15.45 11.13 -5.30
CA LEU A 105 -15.77 11.35 -3.91
C LEU A 105 -16.65 12.60 -3.80
N ILE A 106 -17.73 12.47 -3.03
CA ILE A 106 -18.64 13.56 -2.70
C ILE A 106 -18.92 13.56 -1.20
N LYS A 107 -19.21 14.72 -0.63
CA LYS A 107 -19.68 14.79 0.76
C LYS A 107 -20.96 13.98 0.93
N ARG A 108 -21.05 13.26 2.04
CA ARG A 108 -22.19 12.36 2.36
C ARG A 108 -23.53 13.07 2.32
N GLU A 109 -23.58 14.32 2.74
CA GLU A 109 -24.77 15.17 2.68
C GLU A 109 -25.29 15.39 1.25
N HIS A 110 -24.39 15.42 0.26
CA HIS A 110 -24.75 15.55 -1.16
C HIS A 110 -25.03 14.21 -1.84
N LEU A 111 -24.81 13.06 -1.20
CA LEU A 111 -24.93 11.75 -1.84
C LEU A 111 -26.31 11.50 -2.45
N LYS A 112 -27.38 11.94 -1.78
CA LYS A 112 -28.74 11.80 -2.30
C LYS A 112 -28.95 12.67 -3.55
N ALA A 113 -28.51 13.93 -3.51
CA ALA A 113 -28.61 14.85 -4.63
C ALA A 113 -27.79 14.37 -5.84
N ALA A 114 -26.58 13.87 -5.61
CA ALA A 114 -25.71 13.31 -6.65
C ALA A 114 -26.35 12.11 -7.35
N LYS A 115 -26.94 11.18 -6.58
CA LYS A 115 -27.68 10.04 -7.14
C LYS A 115 -28.81 10.48 -8.04
N THR A 116 -29.59 11.48 -7.60
CA THR A 116 -30.69 12.04 -8.40
C THR A 116 -30.17 12.66 -9.69
N ALA A 117 -29.15 13.52 -9.61
CA ALA A 117 -28.57 14.19 -10.77
C ALA A 117 -28.00 13.19 -11.79
N LEU A 118 -27.21 12.21 -11.34
CA LEU A 118 -26.63 11.17 -12.19
C LEU A 118 -27.73 10.30 -12.83
N THR A 119 -28.75 9.92 -12.06
CA THR A 119 -29.86 9.10 -12.60
C THR A 119 -30.69 9.88 -13.61
N ALA A 120 -30.96 11.16 -13.38
CA ALA A 120 -31.65 12.04 -14.32
C ALA A 120 -30.87 12.22 -15.63
N ALA A 121 -29.54 12.17 -15.59
CA ALA A 121 -28.69 12.17 -16.77
C ALA A 121 -28.59 10.79 -17.49
N GLY A 122 -29.35 9.79 -17.03
CA GLY A 122 -29.41 8.45 -17.63
C GLY A 122 -28.37 7.46 -17.10
N HIS A 123 -27.61 7.82 -16.05
CA HIS A 123 -26.69 6.90 -15.38
C HIS A 123 -27.44 5.96 -14.42
N LYS A 124 -26.79 4.85 -14.08
CA LYS A 124 -27.34 3.84 -13.16
C LYS A 124 -26.49 3.74 -11.91
N ILE A 125 -27.13 3.73 -10.74
CA ILE A 125 -26.46 3.51 -9.46
C ILE A 125 -26.74 2.07 -9.02
N ALA A 126 -25.69 1.26 -8.94
CA ALA A 126 -25.73 -0.08 -8.38
C ALA A 126 -25.80 -0.03 -6.85
N ARG A 127 -26.24 -1.14 -6.25
CA ARG A 127 -26.18 -1.29 -4.79
C ARG A 127 -24.74 -1.12 -4.28
N PRO A 128 -24.56 -0.73 -3.01
CA PRO A 128 -23.23 -0.67 -2.42
C PRO A 128 -22.53 -2.01 -2.62
N GLN A 129 -21.34 -1.98 -3.21
CA GLN A 129 -20.53 -3.17 -3.27
C GLN A 129 -19.98 -3.37 -1.86
N LYS A 130 -20.47 -4.39 -1.15
CA LYS A 130 -19.69 -4.93 -0.02
C LYS A 130 -18.34 -5.26 -0.60
N VAL A 131 -17.31 -4.58 -0.14
CA VAL A 131 -16.02 -4.88 -0.69
C VAL A 131 -15.62 -6.24 -0.15
N ASP A 132 -15.34 -7.18 -1.04
CA ASP A 132 -14.91 -8.51 -0.64
C ASP A 132 -13.68 -8.39 0.26
N GLU A 133 -13.87 -8.56 1.57
CA GLU A 133 -12.79 -8.62 2.56
C GLU A 133 -11.74 -9.69 2.19
N LYS A 134 -12.12 -10.66 1.35
CA LYS A 134 -11.23 -11.68 0.79
C LYS A 134 -10.25 -11.14 -0.27
N ALA A 135 -10.59 -10.08 -1.00
CA ALA A 135 -9.73 -9.48 -2.03
C ALA A 135 -8.68 -8.51 -1.45
N THR A 136 -8.83 -8.14 -0.17
CA THR A 136 -7.90 -7.30 0.61
C THR A 136 -7.18 -8.09 1.69
N THR A 137 -7.01 -9.40 1.49
CA THR A 137 -6.06 -10.15 2.32
C THR A 137 -4.70 -9.45 2.17
N PRO A 138 -4.10 -8.87 3.24
CA PRO A 138 -2.71 -8.46 3.17
C PRO A 138 -1.95 -9.64 2.60
N LEU A 139 -1.05 -9.42 1.62
CA LEU A 139 -0.26 -10.49 1.00
C LEU A 139 0.04 -11.52 2.09
N ASN A 140 -0.48 -12.74 1.93
CA ASN A 140 -0.34 -13.70 3.02
C ASN A 140 1.16 -14.00 3.22
N ALA A 141 1.54 -14.62 4.34
CA ALA A 141 2.95 -14.90 4.61
C ALA A 141 3.66 -15.63 3.44
N ALA A 142 2.92 -16.45 2.68
CA ALA A 142 3.43 -17.11 1.48
C ALA A 142 3.63 -16.17 0.29
N SER A 143 2.76 -15.17 0.09
CA SER A 143 2.92 -14.15 -0.95
C SER A 143 4.13 -13.24 -0.69
N TYR A 144 4.35 -12.82 0.57
CA TYR A 144 5.57 -12.06 0.92
C TYR A 144 6.83 -12.90 0.74
N ALA A 145 6.78 -14.18 1.11
CA ALA A 145 7.89 -15.09 0.93
C ALA A 145 8.33 -15.16 -0.54
N LEU A 146 7.40 -15.24 -1.50
CA LEU A 146 7.73 -15.26 -2.93
C LEU A 146 8.40 -13.97 -3.45
N LEU A 147 8.02 -12.81 -2.89
CA LEU A 147 8.67 -11.54 -3.23
C LEU A 147 10.08 -11.47 -2.68
N LEU A 148 10.26 -11.83 -1.40
CA LEU A 148 11.56 -11.85 -0.74
C LEU A 148 12.51 -12.91 -1.32
N GLU A 149 11.95 -14.03 -1.77
CA GLU A 149 12.66 -15.10 -2.46
C GLU A 149 13.41 -14.57 -3.68
N LYS A 150 12.74 -13.73 -4.49
CA LYS A 150 13.34 -13.06 -5.65
C LYS A 150 14.43 -12.05 -5.26
N GLN A 151 14.43 -11.58 -4.01
CA GLN A 151 15.43 -10.64 -3.49
C GLN A 151 16.61 -11.32 -2.79
N ILE A 152 16.63 -12.66 -2.65
CA ILE A 152 17.75 -13.36 -1.99
C ILE A 152 19.12 -12.97 -2.56
N PRO A 153 19.35 -12.85 -3.88
CA PRO A 153 20.64 -12.42 -4.41
C PRO A 153 21.05 -11.02 -3.94
N LEU A 154 20.11 -10.08 -3.89
CA LEU A 154 20.35 -8.74 -3.38
C LEU A 154 20.67 -8.76 -1.88
N ILE A 155 19.89 -9.51 -1.09
CA ILE A 155 20.09 -9.64 0.36
C ILE A 155 21.49 -10.22 0.66
N LYS A 156 21.93 -11.23 -0.10
CA LYS A 156 23.29 -11.78 -0.03
C LYS A 156 24.36 -10.73 -0.26
N ASN A 157 24.22 -9.94 -1.33
CA ASN A 157 25.17 -8.88 -1.64
C ASN A 157 25.20 -7.82 -0.55
N LEU A 158 24.03 -7.41 -0.03
CA LEU A 158 23.93 -6.46 1.06
C LEU A 158 24.56 -6.96 2.37
N LEU A 159 24.44 -8.25 2.68
CA LEU A 159 25.13 -8.86 3.83
C LEU A 159 26.65 -8.73 3.70
N ILE A 160 27.20 -9.05 2.52
CA ILE A 160 28.64 -8.96 2.27
C ILE A 160 29.10 -7.50 2.30
N GLU A 161 28.38 -6.59 1.64
CA GLU A 161 28.78 -5.20 1.49
C GLU A 161 28.64 -4.38 2.78
N LYS A 162 27.52 -4.56 3.51
CA LYS A 162 27.20 -3.71 4.69
C LYS A 162 27.68 -4.30 6.00
N ILE A 163 27.80 -5.61 6.12
CA ILE A 163 28.16 -6.28 7.37
C ILE A 163 29.57 -6.86 7.27
N GLY A 164 29.93 -7.43 6.13
CA GLY A 164 31.26 -7.98 5.89
C GLY A 164 31.38 -9.45 6.33
N PRO A 165 32.17 -10.27 5.60
CA PRO A 165 32.29 -11.71 5.89
C PRO A 165 32.83 -12.03 7.28
N ALA A 166 33.81 -11.24 7.77
CA ALA A 166 34.41 -11.46 9.07
C ALA A 166 33.41 -11.25 10.22
N ALA A 167 32.61 -10.18 10.16
CA ALA A 167 31.59 -9.90 11.17
C ALA A 167 30.46 -10.94 11.13
N LEU A 168 29.99 -11.31 9.93
CA LEU A 168 29.01 -12.39 9.75
C LEU A 168 29.50 -13.71 10.36
N ALA A 169 30.78 -14.04 10.17
CA ALA A 169 31.42 -15.23 10.75
C ALA A 169 31.56 -15.18 12.28
N THR A 170 31.30 -14.04 12.94
CA THR A 170 31.28 -13.91 14.42
C THR A 170 29.88 -13.96 15.01
N LEU A 171 28.83 -13.86 14.19
CA LEU A 171 27.46 -13.95 14.69
C LEU A 171 27.19 -15.40 15.15
N ARG A 172 26.81 -15.56 16.41
CA ARG A 172 26.64 -16.86 17.09
C ARG A 172 25.25 -17.05 17.70
N SER A 173 24.37 -16.06 17.59
CA SER A 173 23.01 -16.10 18.14
C SER A 173 22.00 -15.60 17.12
N GLU A 174 20.81 -16.21 17.15
CA GLU A 174 19.68 -15.84 16.28
C GLU A 174 19.30 -14.36 16.44
N ALA A 175 19.37 -13.83 17.66
CA ALA A 175 19.13 -12.41 17.94
C ALA A 175 20.15 -11.48 17.26
N ALA A 176 21.44 -11.84 17.27
CA ALA A 176 22.48 -11.04 16.63
C ALA A 176 22.34 -11.08 15.09
N LEU A 177 21.95 -12.23 14.54
CA LEU A 177 21.62 -12.38 13.11
C LEU A 177 20.37 -11.59 12.73
N ALA A 178 19.31 -11.64 13.54
CA ALA A 178 18.08 -10.87 13.31
C ALA A 178 18.34 -9.36 13.33
N ALA A 179 19.18 -8.87 14.25
CA ALA A 179 19.58 -7.46 14.31
C ALA A 179 20.41 -7.04 13.08
N ALA A 180 21.38 -7.88 12.69
CA ALA A 180 22.23 -7.67 11.52
C ALA A 180 21.39 -7.60 10.22
N VAL A 181 20.49 -8.56 10.01
CA VAL A 181 19.57 -8.55 8.88
C VAL A 181 18.59 -7.38 8.98
N GLY A 182 18.08 -7.07 10.16
CA GLY A 182 17.19 -5.94 10.38
C GLY A 182 17.78 -4.64 9.83
N GLY A 183 19.07 -4.39 10.02
CA GLY A 183 19.76 -3.24 9.45
C GLY A 183 19.71 -3.16 7.92
N LEU A 184 19.63 -4.31 7.22
CA LEU A 184 19.56 -4.37 5.76
C LEU A 184 18.22 -3.91 5.18
N TYR A 185 17.17 -3.90 6.00
CA TYR A 185 15.82 -3.55 5.56
C TYR A 185 15.79 -2.20 4.84
N GLU A 186 16.56 -1.21 5.30
CA GLU A 186 16.59 0.14 4.72
C GLU A 186 17.21 0.20 3.33
N PHE A 187 17.97 -0.82 2.94
CA PHE A 187 18.63 -0.90 1.64
C PHE A 187 17.81 -1.71 0.62
N LEU A 188 16.64 -2.22 1.01
CA LEU A 188 15.74 -2.88 0.07
C LEU A 188 15.07 -1.86 -0.86
N PRO A 189 14.74 -2.26 -2.11
CA PRO A 189 14.02 -1.40 -3.03
C PRO A 189 12.74 -0.86 -2.41
N THR A 190 12.41 0.42 -2.65
CA THR A 190 11.22 1.07 -2.07
C THR A 190 9.94 0.30 -2.36
N ALA A 191 9.79 -0.26 -3.56
CA ALA A 191 8.65 -1.10 -3.92
C ALA A 191 8.48 -2.33 -3.00
N ILE A 192 9.58 -2.92 -2.51
CA ILE A 192 9.55 -4.03 -1.56
C ILE A 192 9.20 -3.52 -0.16
N ARG A 193 9.80 -2.41 0.29
CA ARG A 193 9.53 -1.81 1.62
C ARG A 193 8.09 -1.30 1.78
N LEU A 194 7.43 -0.92 0.69
CA LEU A 194 6.01 -0.53 0.68
C LEU A 194 5.07 -1.71 0.97
N VAL A 195 5.50 -2.93 0.62
CA VAL A 195 4.66 -4.14 0.69
C VAL A 195 5.01 -4.99 1.90
N ILE A 196 6.29 -5.08 2.24
CA ILE A 196 6.82 -5.93 3.31
C ILE A 196 7.37 -5.04 4.42
N ASN A 197 6.80 -5.17 5.62
CA ASN A 197 7.32 -4.48 6.80
C ASN A 197 8.61 -5.14 7.32
N ARG A 198 9.34 -4.41 8.16
CA ARG A 198 10.64 -4.83 8.72
C ARG A 198 10.56 -6.17 9.45
N ASP A 199 9.54 -6.38 10.27
CA ASP A 199 9.40 -7.62 11.06
C ASP A 199 9.17 -8.84 10.17
N ALA A 200 8.35 -8.69 9.12
CA ALA A 200 8.10 -9.75 8.14
C ALA A 200 9.38 -10.10 7.37
N PHE A 201 10.16 -9.09 6.98
CA PHE A 201 11.46 -9.29 6.34
C PHE A 201 12.44 -10.02 7.27
N VAL A 202 12.62 -9.56 8.51
CA VAL A 202 13.53 -10.18 9.48
C VAL A 202 13.12 -11.63 9.76
N ASN A 203 11.83 -11.88 10.01
CA ASN A 203 11.31 -13.23 10.24
C ASN A 203 11.52 -14.16 9.04
N TYR A 204 11.30 -13.67 7.81
CA TYR A 204 11.58 -14.45 6.61
C TYR A 204 13.06 -14.81 6.52
N CYS A 205 13.95 -13.84 6.73
CA CYS A 205 15.38 -14.07 6.63
C CYS A 205 15.90 -15.02 7.70
N VAL A 206 15.44 -14.89 8.95
CA VAL A 206 15.80 -15.80 10.04
C VAL A 206 15.37 -17.25 9.75
N ARG A 207 14.19 -17.43 9.11
CA ARG A 207 13.70 -18.75 8.71
C ARG A 207 14.43 -19.36 7.49
N ASN A 208 15.19 -18.57 6.75
CA ASN A 208 15.87 -18.98 5.51
C ASN A 208 17.38 -18.65 5.56
N LEU A 209 17.98 -18.65 6.76
CA LEU A 209 19.38 -18.25 6.96
C LEU A 209 20.36 -19.11 6.17
N ASP A 210 20.10 -20.41 6.07
CA ASP A 210 20.85 -21.38 5.28
C ASP A 210 20.97 -20.97 3.80
N ARG A 211 19.93 -20.32 3.28
CA ARG A 211 19.85 -19.89 1.88
C ARG A 211 20.37 -18.48 1.67
N ILE A 212 20.36 -17.65 2.71
CA ILE A 212 20.66 -16.21 2.66
C ILE A 212 22.08 -15.90 3.09
N LEU A 213 22.64 -16.64 4.03
CA LEU A 213 24.02 -16.46 4.42
C LEU A 213 24.95 -16.85 3.26
N PRO A 214 25.96 -16.04 2.94
CA PRO A 214 26.99 -16.44 2.00
C PRO A 214 27.74 -17.67 2.54
N GLU A 215 28.22 -18.54 1.64
CA GLU A 215 29.08 -19.70 1.97
C GLU A 215 30.43 -19.21 2.48
N ILE A 216 30.46 -18.71 3.71
CA ILE A 216 31.68 -18.30 4.38
C ILE A 216 32.25 -19.55 5.06
N PRO A 217 33.50 -19.94 4.77
CA PRO A 217 34.16 -21.02 5.51
C PRO A 217 34.22 -20.61 6.98
N ILE A 218 33.41 -21.24 7.83
CA ILE A 218 33.50 -21.06 9.28
C ILE A 218 34.78 -21.79 9.70
N PRO A 219 35.83 -21.11 10.21
CA PRO A 219 37.04 -21.80 10.61
C PRO A 219 36.69 -22.84 11.66
N ALA A 220 37.07 -24.09 11.39
CA ALA A 220 36.85 -25.21 12.29
C ALA A 220 37.39 -24.88 13.69
N LYS A 221 36.63 -25.24 14.73
CA LYS A 221 37.08 -25.13 16.12
C LYS A 221 38.49 -25.71 16.23
N GLN A 222 39.48 -24.86 16.51
CA GLN A 222 40.79 -25.36 16.93
C GLN A 222 40.58 -26.22 18.17
N PRO A 223 41.09 -27.47 18.21
CA PRO A 223 41.01 -28.28 19.40
C PRO A 223 41.75 -27.54 20.51
N ALA A 224 41.14 -27.48 21.70
CA ALA A 224 41.73 -26.86 22.87
C ALA A 224 43.15 -27.40 23.06
N ARG A 225 44.14 -26.50 23.03
CA ARG A 225 45.49 -26.80 23.50
C ARG A 225 45.35 -27.31 24.93
N LYS A 226 45.54 -28.62 25.14
CA LYS A 226 45.80 -29.17 26.47
C LYS A 226 47.15 -28.59 26.92
N SER A 227 47.08 -27.64 27.84
CA SER A 227 48.23 -27.20 28.62
C SER A 227 48.48 -28.20 29.75
N ARG A 228 49.74 -28.64 29.83
CA ARG A 228 50.37 -29.55 30.80
C ARG A 228 50.34 -31.03 30.43
#